data_AF-A0A161JX25-F1
#
_entry.id   AF-A0A161JX25-F1
#
_cell.length_a   1.000
_cell.length_b   1.000
_cell.length_c   1.000
_cell.angle_alpha   90.00
_cell.angle_beta   90.00
_cell.angle_gamma   90.00
#
_symmetry.space_group_name_H-M   'P 1'
#
loop_
_entity.id
_entity.type
_entity.pdbx_description
1 polymer ?
#
loop_
_entity_poly.entity_id
_entity_poly.type
_entity_poly.pdbx_seq_one_letter_code
_entity_poly.pdbx_strand_id
1 'polypeptide(L)'
;MSLSTSLRIASLALACATAASFASPADAQRTGRFHARGTFANGQGGITHVRGTAASGARGSVVRGGYTATGADGSVQHRAGRAVQGANGGSYTGSNGYTRNADGSASRWHNGSGTTAAGGTVSTSGAYSRGADGSVSGSSQTSASGPRGSYDAGTTTANGVTQHTTSATNAAGDSYNGQTTYTKGQGVSHSGSCTDASGNVIACGH
;
A
#
# COMPACT_ATOMS: atom_id res chain seq x y z
N MET A 1 -28.79 13.11 24.86
CA MET A 1 -29.16 11.86 24.16
C MET A 1 -29.25 12.18 22.66
N SER A 2 -28.16 12.51 21.95
CA SER A 2 -27.16 11.64 21.30
C SER A 2 -27.72 10.34 20.71
N LEU A 3 -28.38 10.45 19.57
CA LEU A 3 -28.81 9.35 18.69
C LEU A 3 -29.01 9.90 17.26
N SER A 4 -27.96 10.38 16.61
CA SER A 4 -28.07 10.78 15.19
C SER A 4 -26.79 10.72 14.37
N THR A 5 -25.62 10.49 14.97
CA THR A 5 -24.34 10.46 14.23
C THR A 5 -23.97 9.07 13.71
N SER A 6 -24.49 7.99 14.31
CA SER A 6 -24.11 6.62 13.96
C SER A 6 -24.82 6.06 12.71
N LEU A 7 -25.92 6.68 12.25
CA LEU A 7 -26.74 6.14 11.16
C LEU A 7 -26.28 6.54 9.73
N ARG A 8 -25.38 7.53 9.59
CA ARG A 8 -24.91 8.00 8.28
C ARG A 8 -23.60 7.37 7.80
N ILE A 9 -22.88 6.67 8.68
CA ILE A 9 -21.66 5.92 8.32
C ILE A 9 -22.02 4.53 7.76
N ALA A 10 -23.20 3.99 8.10
CA ALA A 10 -23.67 2.70 7.59
C ALA A 10 -24.08 2.74 6.10
N SER A 11 -24.47 3.91 5.57
CA SER A 11 -24.96 4.04 4.18
C SER A 11 -23.84 4.01 3.13
N LEU A 12 -22.59 4.30 3.50
CA LEU A 12 -21.46 4.33 2.57
C LEU A 12 -20.72 2.98 2.45
N ALA A 13 -20.93 2.07 3.42
CA ALA A 13 -20.43 0.71 3.35
C ALA A 13 -21.16 -0.13 2.29
N LEU A 14 -22.40 0.23 1.96
CA LEU A 14 -23.24 -0.54 1.03
C LEU A 14 -22.88 -0.36 -0.45
N ALA A 15 -22.11 0.68 -0.80
CA ALA A 15 -21.59 0.87 -2.15
C ALA A 15 -20.34 0.02 -2.46
N CYS A 16 -19.70 -0.57 -1.44
CA CYS A 16 -18.59 -1.51 -1.61
C CYS A 16 -19.03 -2.98 -1.70
N ALA A 17 -20.28 -3.30 -1.35
CA ALA A 17 -20.77 -4.69 -1.27
C ALA A 17 -21.38 -5.23 -2.58
N THR A 18 -21.69 -4.37 -3.56
CA THR A 18 -22.37 -4.79 -4.81
C THR A 18 -21.43 -5.29 -5.92
N ALA A 19 -20.14 -5.48 -5.64
CA ALA A 19 -19.18 -6.07 -6.57
C ALA A 19 -18.89 -7.57 -6.29
N ALA A 20 -19.61 -8.21 -5.37
CA ALA A 20 -19.36 -9.59 -4.94
C ALA A 20 -20.28 -10.67 -5.56
N SER A 21 -21.13 -10.33 -6.54
CA SER A 21 -22.13 -11.26 -7.08
C SER A 21 -22.00 -11.51 -8.58
N PHE A 22 -20.82 -11.92 -9.05
CA PHE A 22 -20.68 -12.62 -10.34
C PHE A 22 -19.61 -13.71 -10.23
N ALA A 23 -19.99 -14.83 -9.62
CA ALA A 23 -19.26 -16.09 -9.75
C ALA A 23 -20.23 -17.15 -10.28
N SER A 24 -20.40 -17.17 -11.60
CA SER A 24 -20.93 -18.32 -12.34
C SER A 24 -19.78 -18.91 -13.15
N PRO A 25 -19.35 -20.16 -12.92
CA PRO A 25 -18.34 -20.82 -13.73
C PRO A 25 -19.00 -21.37 -14.99
N ALA A 26 -19.29 -20.51 -15.98
CA ALA A 26 -19.74 -20.96 -17.30
C ALA A 26 -19.39 -19.99 -18.45
N ASP A 27 -19.13 -18.70 -18.19
CA ASP A 27 -18.80 -17.72 -19.24
C ASP A 27 -17.42 -17.10 -19.04
N ALA A 28 -16.38 -17.81 -19.46
CA ALA A 28 -14.99 -17.34 -19.46
C ALA A 28 -14.70 -16.21 -20.48
N GLN A 29 -15.70 -15.48 -20.99
CA GLN A 29 -15.52 -14.52 -22.10
C GLN A 29 -16.14 -13.14 -21.94
N ARG A 30 -16.86 -12.81 -20.86
CA ARG A 30 -17.26 -11.41 -20.68
C ARG A 30 -16.10 -10.60 -20.10
N THR A 31 -15.21 -10.16 -20.99
CA THR A 31 -14.22 -9.12 -20.69
C THR A 31 -14.99 -7.86 -20.31
N GLY A 32 -15.18 -7.65 -19.01
CA GLY A 32 -15.93 -6.53 -18.47
C GLY A 32 -14.96 -5.49 -17.95
N ARG A 33 -15.17 -4.22 -18.30
CA ARG A 33 -14.50 -3.09 -17.67
C ARG A 33 -15.56 -2.10 -17.23
N PHE A 34 -15.67 -1.91 -15.92
CA PHE A 34 -16.57 -0.96 -15.30
C PHE A 34 -15.77 0.19 -14.69
N HIS A 35 -16.24 1.41 -14.94
CA HIS A 35 -15.69 2.63 -14.36
C HIS A 35 -16.82 3.49 -13.82
N ALA A 36 -16.67 3.92 -12.58
CA ALA A 36 -17.56 4.90 -11.98
C ALA A 36 -16.75 6.02 -11.34
N ARG A 37 -17.27 7.24 -11.41
CA ARG A 37 -16.75 8.41 -10.71
C ARG A 37 -17.90 9.33 -10.35
N GLY A 38 -17.74 10.07 -9.26
CA GLY A 38 -18.74 11.04 -8.83
C GLY A 38 -18.12 12.08 -7.91
N THR A 39 -18.69 13.28 -7.90
CA THR A 39 -18.34 14.36 -6.98
C THR A 39 -19.61 14.89 -6.36
N PHE A 40 -19.64 15.04 -5.04
CA PHE A 40 -20.80 15.53 -4.30
C PHE A 40 -20.37 16.36 -3.09
N ALA A 41 -21.21 17.29 -2.65
CA ALA A 41 -20.99 18.02 -1.41
C ALA A 41 -21.05 17.07 -0.21
N ASN A 42 -20.23 17.32 0.81
CA ASN A 42 -20.19 16.51 2.03
C ASN A 42 -20.76 17.28 3.23
N GLY A 43 -21.05 16.56 4.32
CA GLY A 43 -21.60 17.14 5.55
C GLY A 43 -20.66 18.07 6.33
N GLN A 44 -19.40 18.21 5.88
CA GLN A 44 -18.38 19.08 6.47
C GLN A 44 -18.23 20.40 5.70
N GLY A 45 -19.14 20.68 4.77
CA GLY A 45 -19.14 21.91 3.96
C GLY A 45 -18.13 21.92 2.81
N GLY A 46 -17.52 20.78 2.48
CA GLY A 46 -16.64 20.65 1.31
C GLY A 46 -17.16 19.64 0.29
N ILE A 47 -16.27 19.01 -0.48
CA ILE A 47 -16.62 18.06 -1.53
C ILE A 47 -16.00 16.68 -1.29
N THR A 48 -16.67 15.64 -1.74
CA THR A 48 -16.13 14.29 -1.83
C THR A 48 -16.14 13.84 -3.28
N HIS A 49 -14.96 13.48 -3.79
CA HIS A 49 -14.78 12.83 -5.07
C HIS A 49 -14.54 11.33 -4.88
N VAL A 50 -15.31 10.49 -5.56
CA VAL A 50 -15.17 9.03 -5.54
C VAL A 50 -14.79 8.52 -6.92
N ARG A 51 -14.00 7.45 -6.97
CA ARG A 51 -13.69 6.71 -8.20
C ARG A 51 -13.58 5.22 -7.95
N GLY A 52 -14.12 4.43 -8.87
CA GLY A 52 -14.11 2.98 -8.86
C GLY A 52 -13.75 2.42 -10.23
N THR A 53 -13.07 1.28 -10.25
CA THR A 53 -12.78 0.52 -11.46
C THR A 53 -12.82 -0.95 -11.13
N ALA A 54 -13.61 -1.70 -11.90
CA ALA A 54 -13.57 -3.15 -11.89
C ALA A 54 -13.25 -3.63 -13.31
N ALA A 55 -12.41 -4.65 -13.44
CA ALA A 55 -12.21 -5.33 -14.70
C ALA A 55 -12.05 -6.84 -14.50
N SER A 56 -12.52 -7.64 -15.44
CA SER A 56 -12.35 -9.09 -15.48
C SER A 56 -12.10 -9.57 -16.90
N GLY A 57 -11.35 -10.65 -17.06
CA GLY A 57 -11.11 -11.30 -18.35
C GLY A 57 -10.13 -12.46 -18.22
N ALA A 58 -9.60 -12.95 -19.35
CA ALA A 58 -8.70 -14.11 -19.40
C ALA A 58 -7.41 -13.98 -18.58
N ARG A 59 -7.02 -12.76 -18.21
CA ARG A 59 -5.83 -12.48 -17.36
C ARG A 59 -6.15 -12.39 -15.86
N GLY A 60 -7.43 -12.54 -15.49
CA GLY A 60 -7.90 -12.41 -14.11
C GLY A 60 -8.81 -11.20 -13.92
N SER A 61 -8.96 -10.78 -12.67
CA SER A 61 -9.81 -9.66 -12.26
C SER A 61 -9.06 -8.63 -11.41
N VAL A 62 -9.54 -7.40 -11.45
CA VAL A 62 -9.08 -6.30 -10.60
C VAL A 62 -10.27 -5.47 -10.17
N VAL A 63 -10.30 -5.11 -8.90
CA VAL A 63 -11.19 -4.08 -8.36
C VAL A 63 -10.31 -3.05 -7.66
N ARG A 64 -10.53 -1.77 -7.96
CA ARG A 64 -9.89 -0.67 -7.24
C ARG A 64 -10.89 0.45 -7.01
N GLY A 65 -10.85 1.04 -5.85
CA GLY A 65 -11.76 2.11 -5.46
C GLY A 65 -11.09 3.07 -4.51
N GLY A 66 -11.64 4.26 -4.41
CA GLY A 66 -11.22 5.21 -3.40
C GLY A 66 -12.00 6.51 -3.48
N TYR A 67 -11.78 7.34 -2.48
CA TYR A 67 -12.34 8.67 -2.42
C TYR A 67 -11.30 9.67 -1.94
N THR A 68 -11.53 10.93 -2.30
CA THR A 68 -10.86 12.10 -1.73
C THR A 68 -11.94 13.06 -1.27
N ALA A 69 -11.91 13.45 -0.01
CA ALA A 69 -12.79 14.43 0.59
C ALA A 69 -12.00 15.69 0.97
N THR A 70 -12.59 16.86 0.78
CA THR A 70 -12.09 18.13 1.30
C THR A 70 -13.07 18.66 2.34
N GLY A 71 -12.57 19.19 3.46
CA GLY A 71 -13.38 19.91 4.45
C GLY A 71 -13.55 21.38 4.09
N ALA A 72 -14.49 22.07 4.75
CA ALA A 72 -14.64 23.53 4.63
C ALA A 72 -13.39 24.30 5.12
N ASP A 73 -12.63 23.71 6.04
CA ASP A 73 -11.35 24.22 6.56
C ASP A 73 -10.16 23.99 5.62
N GLY A 74 -10.37 23.37 4.46
CA GLY A 74 -9.30 23.03 3.52
C GLY A 74 -8.52 21.76 3.89
N SER A 75 -8.94 21.02 4.91
CA SER A 75 -8.41 19.67 5.18
C SER A 75 -8.73 18.72 4.02
N VAL A 76 -7.89 17.70 3.82
CA VAL A 76 -8.05 16.70 2.77
C VAL A 76 -7.93 15.31 3.38
N GLN A 77 -8.82 14.42 3.01
CA GLN A 77 -8.75 13.00 3.36
C GLN A 77 -8.85 12.16 2.10
N HIS A 78 -7.99 11.16 1.98
CA HIS A 78 -7.98 10.19 0.90
C HIS A 78 -7.97 8.79 1.49
N ARG A 79 -8.76 7.89 0.92
CA ARG A 79 -8.64 6.45 1.16
C ARG A 79 -8.85 5.70 -0.15
N ALA A 80 -8.02 4.70 -0.39
CA ALA A 80 -8.19 3.83 -1.54
C ALA A 80 -7.84 2.38 -1.21
N GLY A 81 -8.36 1.47 -2.03
CA GLY A 81 -8.13 0.05 -1.95
C GLY A 81 -8.02 -0.58 -3.34
N ARG A 82 -7.36 -1.73 -3.41
CA ARG A 82 -7.20 -2.54 -4.60
C ARG A 82 -7.21 -4.03 -4.23
N ALA A 83 -7.90 -4.82 -5.03
CA ALA A 83 -7.83 -6.27 -5.05
C ALA A 83 -7.56 -6.73 -6.49
N VAL A 84 -6.71 -7.74 -6.64
CA VAL A 84 -6.35 -8.38 -7.92
C VAL A 84 -6.37 -9.88 -7.71
N GLN A 85 -7.02 -10.59 -8.63
CA GLN A 85 -6.91 -12.03 -8.76
C GLN A 85 -6.35 -12.33 -10.15
N GLY A 86 -5.19 -12.95 -10.24
CA GLY A 86 -4.59 -13.39 -11.49
C GLY A 86 -5.20 -14.70 -11.96
N ALA A 87 -5.28 -14.89 -13.28
CA ALA A 87 -5.79 -16.12 -13.88
C ALA A 87 -5.00 -17.38 -13.46
N ASN A 88 -3.70 -17.24 -13.19
CA ASN A 88 -2.83 -18.35 -12.80
C ASN A 88 -2.72 -18.52 -11.27
N GLY A 89 -3.67 -17.99 -10.47
CA GLY A 89 -3.73 -18.22 -9.03
C GLY A 89 -2.99 -17.20 -8.14
N GLY A 90 -2.17 -16.30 -8.72
CA GLY A 90 -1.60 -15.18 -7.96
C GLY A 90 -2.66 -14.17 -7.52
N SER A 91 -2.48 -13.49 -6.40
CA SER A 91 -3.43 -12.50 -5.88
C SER A 91 -2.72 -11.31 -5.24
N TYR A 92 -3.41 -10.18 -5.12
CA TYR A 92 -2.92 -9.02 -4.35
C TYR A 92 -4.09 -8.26 -3.76
N THR A 93 -3.96 -7.83 -2.52
CA THR A 93 -4.85 -6.87 -1.87
C THR A 93 -4.04 -5.76 -1.23
N GLY A 94 -4.59 -4.55 -1.21
CA GLY A 94 -3.93 -3.44 -0.52
C GLY A 94 -4.83 -2.24 -0.36
N SER A 95 -4.50 -1.41 0.60
CA SER A 95 -5.16 -0.14 0.87
C SER A 95 -4.15 0.93 1.26
N ASN A 96 -4.57 2.17 1.09
CA ASN A 96 -3.82 3.32 1.55
C ASN A 96 -4.75 4.44 1.99
N GLY A 97 -4.16 5.39 2.72
CA GLY A 97 -4.84 6.63 3.06
C GLY A 97 -3.85 7.77 3.21
N TYR A 98 -4.37 8.97 3.09
CA TYR A 98 -3.66 10.21 3.32
C TYR A 98 -4.60 11.23 3.96
N THR A 99 -4.11 11.96 4.95
CA THR A 99 -4.80 13.11 5.53
C THR A 99 -3.88 14.32 5.46
N ARG A 100 -4.43 15.47 5.08
CA ARG A 100 -3.84 16.78 5.31
C ARG A 100 -4.78 17.58 6.19
N ASN A 101 -4.28 18.13 7.28
CA ASN A 101 -5.04 19.03 8.13
C ASN A 101 -4.90 20.47 7.63
N ALA A 102 -5.77 21.36 8.11
CA ALA A 102 -5.75 22.77 7.74
C ALA A 102 -4.47 23.50 8.19
N ASP A 103 -3.85 23.04 9.29
CA ASP A 103 -2.59 23.54 9.84
C ASP A 103 -1.34 23.14 9.03
N GLY A 104 -1.51 22.38 7.93
CA GLY A 104 -0.42 21.89 7.09
C GLY A 104 0.21 20.58 7.55
N SER A 105 -0.15 20.07 8.74
CA SER A 105 0.24 18.72 9.15
C SER A 105 -0.41 17.67 8.25
N ALA A 106 0.27 16.54 8.05
CA ALA A 106 -0.20 15.50 7.16
C ALA A 106 0.20 14.11 7.66
N SER A 107 -0.58 13.10 7.29
CA SER A 107 -0.23 11.70 7.51
C SER A 107 -0.58 10.88 6.29
N ARG A 108 0.17 9.80 6.06
CA ARG A 108 -0.13 8.78 5.06
C ARG A 108 0.13 7.41 5.63
N TRP A 109 -0.60 6.43 5.14
CA TRP A 109 -0.37 5.03 5.44
C TRP A 109 -0.68 4.16 4.24
N HIS A 110 -0.10 2.99 4.22
CA HIS A 110 -0.43 1.93 3.27
C HIS A 110 -0.25 0.57 3.91
N ASN A 111 -0.96 -0.40 3.38
CA ASN A 111 -0.78 -1.82 3.64
C ASN A 111 -1.13 -2.59 2.37
N GLY A 112 -0.50 -3.73 2.19
CA GLY A 112 -0.88 -4.66 1.13
C GLY A 112 -0.18 -5.99 1.30
N SER A 113 -0.78 -7.02 0.74
CA SER A 113 -0.22 -8.34 0.69
C SER A 113 -0.63 -9.03 -0.60
N GLY A 114 0.14 -10.01 -1.03
CA GLY A 114 -0.16 -10.76 -2.23
C GLY A 114 0.57 -12.08 -2.26
N THR A 115 0.14 -12.91 -3.20
CA THR A 115 0.70 -14.21 -3.49
C THR A 115 0.97 -14.34 -4.98
N THR A 116 1.99 -15.09 -5.35
CA THR A 116 2.26 -15.44 -6.76
C THR A 116 1.73 -16.84 -7.05
N ALA A 117 1.51 -17.13 -8.34
CA ALA A 117 1.16 -18.46 -8.81
C ALA A 117 2.17 -19.53 -8.38
N ALA A 118 3.45 -19.15 -8.25
CA ALA A 118 4.55 -20.03 -7.86
C ALA A 118 4.68 -20.17 -6.33
N GLY A 119 3.72 -19.71 -5.53
CA GLY A 119 3.76 -19.83 -4.07
C GLY A 119 4.62 -18.79 -3.35
N GLY A 120 5.06 -17.73 -4.04
CA GLY A 120 5.68 -16.59 -3.38
C GLY A 120 4.65 -15.72 -2.67
N THR A 121 5.06 -15.04 -1.61
CA THR A 121 4.25 -14.07 -0.85
C THR A 121 4.96 -12.71 -0.82
N VAL A 122 4.17 -11.65 -0.71
CA VAL A 122 4.65 -10.30 -0.43
C VAL A 122 3.73 -9.64 0.57
N SER A 123 4.29 -8.86 1.49
CA SER A 123 3.58 -8.03 2.46
C SER A 123 4.29 -6.69 2.52
N THR A 124 3.54 -5.60 2.57
CA THR A 124 4.10 -4.26 2.75
C THR A 124 3.17 -3.43 3.61
N SER A 125 3.73 -2.63 4.48
CA SER A 125 2.99 -1.67 5.29
C SER A 125 3.85 -0.47 5.61
N GLY A 126 3.23 0.66 5.93
CA GLY A 126 3.95 1.81 6.39
C GLY A 126 3.05 2.96 6.76
N ALA A 127 3.58 3.86 7.58
CA ALA A 127 2.92 5.07 7.99
C ALA A 127 3.96 6.19 8.12
N TYR A 128 3.62 7.38 7.62
CA TYR A 128 4.44 8.57 7.73
C TYR A 128 3.58 9.75 8.14
N SER A 129 4.14 10.65 8.93
CA SER A 129 3.53 11.90 9.33
C SER A 129 4.49 13.07 9.10
N ARG A 130 3.89 14.24 8.90
CA ARG A 130 4.53 15.53 8.87
C ARG A 130 3.81 16.44 9.86
N GLY A 131 4.53 17.00 10.82
CA GLY A 131 4.00 18.03 11.71
C GLY A 131 3.82 19.36 10.98
N ALA A 132 3.00 20.27 11.54
CA ALA A 132 2.83 21.62 11.01
C ALA A 132 4.15 22.43 11.01
N ASP A 133 5.06 22.08 11.91
CA ASP A 133 6.44 22.58 12.00
C ASP A 133 7.40 22.02 10.92
N GLY A 134 6.91 21.13 10.07
CA GLY A 134 7.70 20.48 9.01
C GLY A 134 8.51 19.27 9.47
N SER A 135 8.46 18.90 10.75
CA SER A 135 9.05 17.65 11.25
C SER A 135 8.44 16.45 10.52
N VAL A 136 9.25 15.46 10.18
CA VAL A 136 8.80 14.24 9.47
C VAL A 136 9.22 13.03 10.27
N SER A 137 8.27 12.12 10.47
CA SER A 137 8.54 10.81 11.05
C SER A 137 7.74 9.71 10.37
N GLY A 138 8.16 8.47 10.52
CA GLY A 138 7.43 7.33 9.99
C GLY A 138 8.30 6.12 9.74
N SER A 139 7.65 5.05 9.32
CA SER A 139 8.32 3.83 8.92
C SER A 139 7.53 3.09 7.86
N SER A 140 8.21 2.25 7.09
CA SER A 140 7.59 1.23 6.27
C SER A 140 8.40 -0.04 6.30
N GLN A 141 7.75 -1.18 6.10
CA GLN A 141 8.37 -2.48 5.99
C GLN A 141 7.79 -3.20 4.77
N THR A 142 8.64 -3.95 4.09
CA THR A 142 8.24 -4.84 3.00
C THR A 142 8.93 -6.16 3.22
N SER A 143 8.16 -7.25 3.24
CA SER A 143 8.67 -8.61 3.27
C SER A 143 8.16 -9.36 2.05
N ALA A 144 8.99 -10.19 1.47
CA ALA A 144 8.63 -11.12 0.41
C ALA A 144 9.38 -12.43 0.61
N SER A 145 8.74 -13.53 0.27
CA SER A 145 9.32 -14.86 0.36
C SER A 145 8.79 -15.75 -0.75
N GLY A 146 9.53 -16.78 -1.13
CA GLY A 146 9.05 -17.75 -2.10
C GLY A 146 10.16 -18.66 -2.60
N PRO A 147 9.92 -19.42 -3.68
CA PRO A 147 10.88 -20.40 -4.19
C PRO A 147 12.22 -19.79 -4.64
N ARG A 148 12.28 -18.48 -4.88
CA ARG A 148 13.51 -17.77 -5.30
C ARG A 148 14.28 -17.16 -4.14
N GLY A 149 13.77 -17.31 -2.91
CA GLY A 149 14.37 -16.74 -1.70
C GLY A 149 13.46 -15.77 -0.96
N SER A 150 14.05 -14.94 -0.10
CA SER A 150 13.40 -13.93 0.72
C SER A 150 13.97 -12.54 0.51
N TYR A 151 13.16 -11.54 0.84
CA TYR A 151 13.53 -10.13 0.83
C TYR A 151 12.78 -9.43 1.96
N ASP A 152 13.52 -8.76 2.84
CA ASP A 152 12.99 -7.95 3.92
C ASP A 152 13.64 -6.58 3.84
N ALA A 153 12.84 -5.53 3.79
CA ALA A 153 13.34 -4.16 3.80
C ALA A 153 12.51 -3.27 4.70
N GLY A 154 13.22 -2.42 5.42
CA GLY A 154 12.64 -1.41 6.30
C GLY A 154 13.08 -0.03 5.89
N THR A 155 12.22 0.96 6.10
CA THR A 155 12.61 2.37 6.09
C THR A 155 12.09 3.00 7.38
N THR A 156 12.92 3.77 8.06
CA THR A 156 12.52 4.60 9.18
C THR A 156 12.98 6.03 8.92
N THR A 157 12.13 7.00 9.26
CA THR A 157 12.46 8.42 9.21
C THR A 157 12.11 9.02 10.56
N ALA A 158 13.05 9.72 11.17
CA ALA A 158 12.85 10.50 12.38
C ALA A 158 13.98 11.52 12.52
N ASN A 159 13.68 12.70 13.08
CA ASN A 159 14.69 13.69 13.47
C ASN A 159 15.67 14.08 12.34
N GLY A 160 15.18 14.17 11.10
CA GLY A 160 16.01 14.51 9.94
C GLY A 160 16.93 13.39 9.43
N VAL A 161 16.82 12.19 10.01
CA VAL A 161 17.53 10.98 9.59
C VAL A 161 16.54 10.02 8.94
N THR A 162 16.92 9.44 7.81
CA THR A 162 16.20 8.33 7.16
C THR A 162 17.14 7.15 7.02
N GLN A 163 16.76 6.01 7.60
CA GLN A 163 17.49 4.75 7.47
C GLN A 163 16.67 3.79 6.62
N HIS A 164 17.33 3.12 5.68
CA HIS A 164 16.77 2.05 4.88
C HIS A 164 17.63 0.81 5.09
N THR A 165 17.03 -0.28 5.58
CA THR A 165 17.69 -1.58 5.73
C THR A 165 17.15 -2.54 4.68
N THR A 166 18.01 -3.42 4.20
CA THR A 166 17.65 -4.47 3.24
C THR A 166 18.36 -5.76 3.64
N SER A 167 17.59 -6.83 3.75
CA SER A 167 18.08 -8.20 3.87
C SER A 167 17.46 -9.00 2.73
N ALA A 168 18.27 -9.74 1.99
CA ALA A 168 17.77 -10.60 0.93
C ALA A 168 18.55 -11.91 0.94
N THR A 169 17.87 -13.03 0.76
CA THR A 169 18.49 -14.36 0.66
C THR A 169 17.99 -15.02 -0.60
N ASN A 170 18.87 -15.53 -1.45
CA ASN A 170 18.49 -16.23 -2.67
C ASN A 170 18.14 -17.71 -2.37
N ALA A 171 17.70 -18.46 -3.39
CA ALA A 171 17.39 -19.88 -3.25
C ALA A 171 18.60 -20.77 -2.93
N ALA A 172 19.82 -20.32 -3.26
CA ALA A 172 21.06 -21.02 -2.96
C ALA A 172 21.53 -20.80 -1.51
N GLY A 173 20.92 -19.87 -0.78
CA GLY A 173 21.25 -19.50 0.60
C GLY A 173 22.20 -18.31 0.72
N ASP A 174 22.67 -17.76 -0.40
CA ASP A 174 23.49 -16.55 -0.35
C ASP A 174 22.63 -15.36 0.07
N SER A 175 23.17 -14.54 0.95
CA SER A 175 22.47 -13.44 1.58
C SER A 175 23.18 -12.11 1.36
N TYR A 176 22.40 -11.04 1.23
CA TYR A 176 22.84 -9.66 1.25
C TYR A 176 22.20 -8.95 2.44
N ASN A 177 22.98 -8.22 3.22
CA ASN A 177 22.50 -7.30 4.24
C ASN A 177 23.10 -5.92 4.01
N GLY A 178 22.26 -4.90 3.87
CA GLY A 178 22.70 -3.54 3.62
C GLY A 178 21.87 -2.50 4.35
N GLN A 179 22.50 -1.35 4.59
CA GLN A 179 21.89 -0.20 5.22
C GLN A 179 22.30 1.07 4.46
N THR A 180 21.31 1.89 4.13
CA THR A 180 21.50 3.25 3.61
C THR A 180 20.97 4.24 4.62
N THR A 181 21.79 5.21 5.00
CA THR A 181 21.40 6.29 5.91
C THR A 181 21.51 7.61 5.19
N TYR A 182 20.43 8.38 5.18
CA TYR A 182 20.44 9.79 4.79
C TYR A 182 20.26 10.65 6.04
N THR A 183 21.10 11.66 6.19
CA THR A 183 20.97 12.67 7.25
C THR A 183 20.89 14.06 6.63
N LYS A 184 19.85 14.82 7.01
CA LYS A 184 19.62 16.18 6.52
C LYS A 184 20.85 17.05 6.78
N GLY A 185 21.43 17.59 5.71
CA GLY A 185 22.63 18.43 5.77
C GLY A 185 23.97 17.67 5.80
N GLN A 186 23.96 16.33 5.88
CA GLN A 186 25.18 15.50 5.89
C GLN A 186 25.28 14.53 4.71
N GLY A 187 24.20 14.33 3.95
CA GLY A 187 24.20 13.51 2.74
C GLY A 187 23.81 12.05 2.99
N VAL A 188 24.32 11.15 2.15
CA VAL A 188 23.96 9.73 2.11
C VAL A 188 25.19 8.87 2.41
N SER A 189 25.03 7.86 3.27
CA SER A 189 25.98 6.79 3.51
C SER A 189 25.33 5.44 3.22
N HIS A 190 26.10 4.50 2.69
CA HIS A 190 25.64 3.15 2.38
C HIS A 190 26.69 2.12 2.79
N SER A 191 26.26 1.04 3.43
CA SER A 191 27.06 -0.13 3.73
C SER A 191 26.28 -1.40 3.38
N GLY A 192 27.00 -2.45 3.00
CA GLY A 192 26.42 -3.76 2.77
C GLY A 192 27.45 -4.87 2.75
N SER A 193 27.01 -6.09 3.06
CA SER A 193 27.81 -7.31 3.02
C SER A 193 27.03 -8.44 2.39
N CYS A 194 27.74 -9.36 1.75
CA CYS A 194 27.18 -10.58 1.22
C CYS A 194 27.84 -11.80 1.86
N THR A 195 27.04 -12.82 2.15
CA THR A 195 27.52 -14.09 2.70
C THR A 195 26.97 -15.26 1.90
N ASP A 196 27.75 -16.32 1.73
CA ASP A 196 27.24 -17.58 1.19
C ASP A 196 26.36 -18.31 2.21
N ALA A 197 25.79 -19.46 1.81
CA ALA A 197 24.98 -20.31 2.68
C ALA A 197 25.73 -20.87 3.91
N SER A 198 27.07 -20.87 3.88
CA SER A 198 27.92 -21.29 5.00
C SER A 198 28.29 -20.13 5.94
N GLY A 199 27.89 -18.90 5.61
CA GLY A 199 28.21 -17.69 6.36
C GLY A 199 29.55 -17.04 5.99
N ASN A 200 30.25 -17.52 4.96
CA ASN A 200 31.50 -16.90 4.51
C ASN A 200 31.19 -15.60 3.75
N VAL A 201 31.98 -14.55 3.98
CA VAL A 201 31.85 -13.30 3.23
C VAL A 201 32.24 -13.53 1.77
N ILE A 202 31.35 -13.14 0.86
CA ILE A 202 31.53 -13.24 -0.59
C ILE A 202 31.38 -11.86 -1.25
N ALA A 203 31.79 -11.75 -2.51
CA ALA A 203 31.53 -10.56 -3.30
C ALA A 203 30.02 -10.38 -3.54
N CYS A 204 29.53 -9.16 -3.33
CA CYS A 204 28.17 -8.81 -3.69
C CYS A 204 28.04 -8.62 -5.21
N GLY A 205 27.46 -9.61 -5.90
CA GLY A 205 27.19 -9.50 -7.34
C GLY A 205 27.35 -10.78 -8.18
N HIS A 206 27.05 -11.95 -7.62
CA HIS A 206 26.94 -13.20 -8.40
C HIS A 206 25.49 -13.65 -8.52
#